data_AF-A0A7C6F183-F1
#
_entry.id   AF-A0A7C6F183-F1
#
_cell.length_a   1.000
_cell.length_b   1.000
_cell.length_c   1.000
_cell.angle_alpha   90.00
_cell.angle_beta   90.00
_cell.angle_gamma   90.00
#
_symmetry.space_group_name_H-M   'P 1'
#
loop_
_entity.id
_entity.type
_entity.pdbx_description
1 polymer ?
#
loop_
_entity_poly.entity_id
_entity_poly.type
_entity_poly.pdbx_seq_one_letter_code
_entity_poly.pdbx_strand_id
1 'polypeptide(L)'
;MRGTILRSTTGFGILGCLAILVMSWSSVAICEEQTGGASHVGPDPQAYQACVAKGIDYLVTRGQLPDGSFSPQAGVGITAIAVSALLEQGLPVNHPAVRSGLAFIERHIQPDGGIYSPDSFYKNYETCIAITCFNRANQDGRYKD
;
A
#
# COMPACT_ATOMS: atom_id res chain seq x y z
N MET A 1 68.51 55.72 28.12
CA MET A 1 67.51 56.50 28.88
C MET A 1 66.18 56.36 28.15
N ARG A 2 65.31 55.43 28.59
CA ARG A 2 64.11 55.65 29.43
C ARG A 2 63.10 56.65 28.82
N GLY A 3 61.87 56.19 28.60
CA GLY A 3 60.70 57.02 28.23
C GLY A 3 59.83 56.37 27.14
N THR A 4 58.92 55.40 27.34
CA THR A 4 57.70 55.37 28.18
C THR A 4 56.44 55.95 27.46
N ILE A 5 55.51 55.03 27.12
CA ILE A 5 54.04 55.11 27.25
C ILE A 5 53.19 55.92 26.23
N LEU A 6 52.46 55.14 25.41
CA LEU A 6 50.99 54.91 25.39
C LEU A 6 49.99 56.03 25.05
N ARG A 7 49.00 55.61 24.23
CA ARG A 7 47.65 56.18 23.97
C ARG A 7 47.67 57.50 23.19
N SER A 8 46.71 57.84 22.34
CA SER A 8 45.45 57.26 21.86
C SER A 8 44.87 58.39 21.00
N THR A 9 44.50 58.16 19.74
CA THR A 9 43.15 58.46 19.18
C THR A 9 43.14 58.43 17.65
N THR A 10 42.10 57.77 17.14
CA THR A 10 41.34 58.06 15.91
C THR A 10 42.00 57.84 14.54
N GLY A 11 41.47 56.85 13.82
CA GLY A 11 41.69 56.65 12.38
C GLY A 11 40.99 55.40 11.86
N PHE A 12 39.66 55.37 11.92
CA PHE A 12 38.79 54.35 11.31
C PHE A 12 39.13 54.22 9.82
N GLY A 13 39.38 53.01 9.32
CA GLY A 13 39.66 52.83 7.90
C GLY A 13 40.07 51.43 7.43
N ILE A 14 39.66 50.35 8.13
CA ILE A 14 39.70 49.00 7.54
C ILE A 14 38.26 48.64 7.19
N LEU A 15 37.75 49.29 6.14
CA LEU A 15 36.51 48.91 5.48
C LEU A 15 36.78 48.90 3.96
N GLY A 16 37.71 48.05 3.56
CA GLY A 16 38.05 47.82 2.18
C GLY A 16 38.63 46.42 2.05
N CYS A 17 37.96 45.59 1.24
CA CYS A 17 38.43 44.28 0.75
C CYS A 17 37.98 42.99 1.44
N LEU A 18 36.86 42.94 2.19
CA LEU A 18 36.35 41.64 2.66
C LEU A 18 34.82 41.49 2.65
N ALA A 19 34.15 41.90 1.56
CA ALA A 19 32.71 41.73 1.42
C ALA A 19 32.22 41.55 -0.03
N ILE A 20 32.95 40.85 -0.91
CA ILE A 20 32.47 40.53 -2.28
C ILE A 20 32.74 39.05 -2.63
N LEU A 21 32.45 38.13 -1.70
CA LEU A 21 32.50 36.69 -2.02
C LEU A 21 31.49 35.84 -1.23
N VAL A 22 30.30 36.39 -0.94
CA VAL A 22 29.19 35.62 -0.33
C VAL A 22 27.80 35.96 -0.93
N MET A 23 27.71 36.60 -2.09
CA MET A 23 26.40 37.01 -2.66
C MET A 23 26.24 36.67 -4.15
N SER A 24 26.34 35.40 -4.51
CA SER A 24 25.93 34.95 -5.85
C SER A 24 25.29 33.56 -5.86
N TRP A 25 24.47 33.27 -4.86
CA TRP A 25 23.52 32.15 -4.85
C TRP A 25 22.09 32.71 -4.69
N SER A 26 21.61 33.43 -5.70
CA SER A 26 20.22 33.87 -5.89
C SER A 26 20.20 34.46 -7.31
N SER A 27 19.57 33.93 -8.35
CA SER A 27 18.27 33.26 -8.39
C SER A 27 18.23 32.39 -9.64
N VAL A 28 18.15 31.07 -9.49
CA VAL A 28 17.34 30.28 -10.42
C VAL A 28 15.94 30.39 -9.84
N ALA A 29 15.14 31.29 -10.41
CA ALA A 29 13.71 31.27 -10.17
C ALA A 29 13.22 29.90 -10.63
N ILE A 30 12.94 29.00 -9.68
CA ILE A 30 12.03 27.90 -9.91
C ILE A 30 10.68 28.60 -10.15
N CYS A 31 10.35 28.84 -11.42
CA CYS A 31 8.96 28.95 -11.81
C CYS A 31 8.37 27.58 -11.53
N GLU A 32 7.84 27.39 -10.33
CA GLU A 32 6.90 26.33 -10.04
C GLU A 32 5.69 26.66 -10.92
N GLU A 33 5.61 25.99 -12.06
CA GLU A 33 4.41 25.98 -12.87
C GLU A 33 3.30 25.44 -11.98
N GLN A 34 2.54 26.36 -11.38
CA GLN A 34 1.26 26.03 -10.78
C GLN A 34 0.35 25.62 -11.93
N THR A 35 0.48 24.36 -12.36
CA THR A 35 -0.58 23.67 -13.07
C THR A 35 -1.83 23.85 -12.23
N GLY A 36 -2.76 24.66 -12.75
CA GLY A 36 -4.02 24.98 -12.12
C GLY A 36 -4.66 23.73 -11.55
N GLY A 37 -5.06 23.82 -10.29
CA GLY A 37 -5.54 22.70 -9.50
C GLY A 37 -6.70 21.99 -10.19
N ALA A 38 -6.40 20.84 -10.79
CA ALA A 38 -7.39 19.78 -10.83
C ALA A 38 -7.72 19.45 -9.38
N SER A 39 -8.99 19.55 -8.99
CA SER A 39 -9.45 19.02 -7.72
C SER A 39 -9.02 17.55 -7.66
N HIS A 40 -8.21 17.18 -6.66
CA HIS A 40 -7.86 15.79 -6.44
C HIS A 40 -9.15 15.02 -6.12
N VAL A 41 -9.66 14.26 -7.10
CA VAL A 41 -10.83 13.41 -6.90
C VAL A 41 -10.34 12.09 -6.32
N GLY A 42 -10.64 11.83 -5.04
CA GLY A 42 -10.29 10.59 -4.36
C GLY A 42 -9.75 10.81 -2.95
N PRO A 43 -9.59 9.73 -2.16
CA PRO A 43 -9.00 9.82 -0.83
C PRO A 43 -7.54 10.25 -0.90
N ASP A 44 -7.03 10.83 0.19
CA ASP A 44 -5.59 11.02 0.37
C ASP A 44 -4.85 9.67 0.21
N PRO A 45 -3.80 9.57 -0.63
CA PRO A 45 -3.12 8.31 -0.91
C PRO A 45 -2.54 7.63 0.35
N GLN A 46 -2.00 8.40 1.29
CA GLN A 46 -1.42 7.83 2.51
C GLN A 46 -2.52 7.28 3.43
N ALA A 47 -3.61 8.01 3.60
CA ALA A 47 -4.77 7.56 4.34
C ALA A 47 -5.40 6.30 3.72
N TYR A 48 -5.48 6.23 2.38
CA TYR A 48 -5.94 5.05 1.66
C TYR A 48 -5.07 3.82 1.96
N GLN A 49 -3.74 3.94 1.81
CA GLN A 49 -2.82 2.83 2.09
C GLN A 49 -2.88 2.39 3.55
N ALA A 50 -3.00 3.34 4.49
CA ALA A 50 -3.17 3.03 5.90
C ALA A 50 -4.49 2.28 6.19
N CYS A 51 -5.56 2.60 5.47
CA CYS A 51 -6.83 1.90 5.57
C CYS A 51 -6.73 0.47 5.03
N VAL A 52 -6.14 0.30 3.85
CA VAL A 52 -5.92 -1.02 3.22
C VAL A 52 -5.06 -1.91 4.11
N ALA A 53 -3.96 -1.38 4.67
CA ALA A 53 -3.09 -2.12 5.57
C ALA A 53 -3.83 -2.66 6.81
N LYS A 54 -4.72 -1.85 7.40
CA LYS A 54 -5.56 -2.28 8.53
C LYS A 54 -6.57 -3.36 8.12
N GLY A 55 -7.12 -3.28 6.91
CA GLY A 55 -8.01 -4.30 6.37
C GLY A 55 -7.30 -5.64 6.18
N ILE A 56 -6.10 -5.63 5.60
CA ILE A 56 -5.27 -6.83 5.46
C ILE A 56 -4.95 -7.43 6.82
N ASP A 57 -4.49 -6.62 7.77
CA ASP A 57 -4.18 -7.07 9.13
C ASP A 57 -5.39 -7.73 9.80
N TYR A 58 -6.57 -7.10 9.71
CA TYR A 58 -7.80 -7.69 10.24
C TYR A 58 -8.11 -9.04 9.58
N LEU A 59 -8.09 -9.14 8.25
CA LEU A 59 -8.38 -10.40 7.55
C LEU A 59 -7.41 -11.51 7.97
N VAL A 60 -6.11 -11.21 8.05
CA VAL A 60 -5.07 -12.20 8.37
C VAL A 60 -5.07 -12.61 9.84
N THR A 61 -5.37 -11.70 10.77
CA THR A 61 -5.19 -11.94 12.21
C THR A 61 -6.49 -12.22 12.97
N ARG A 62 -7.64 -11.79 12.45
CA ARG A 62 -8.94 -11.86 13.16
C ARG A 62 -10.08 -12.40 12.32
N GLY A 63 -10.13 -12.04 11.04
CA GLY A 63 -11.30 -12.28 10.17
C GLY A 63 -11.41 -13.70 9.66
N GLN A 64 -10.28 -14.43 9.59
CA GLN A 64 -10.26 -15.81 9.10
C GLN A 64 -10.54 -16.81 10.23
N LEU A 65 -11.41 -17.78 9.96
CA LEU A 65 -11.68 -18.89 10.86
C LEU A 65 -10.61 -19.99 10.73
N PRO A 66 -10.48 -20.90 11.73
CA PRO A 66 -9.48 -21.97 11.71
C PRO A 66 -9.56 -22.90 10.50
N ASP A 67 -10.72 -23.01 9.86
CA ASP A 67 -10.92 -23.82 8.65
C ASP A 67 -10.49 -23.12 7.34
N GLY A 68 -10.05 -21.87 7.43
CA GLY A 68 -9.64 -21.02 6.31
C GLY A 68 -10.74 -20.11 5.76
N SER A 69 -11.98 -20.23 6.24
CA SER A 69 -13.10 -19.44 5.72
C SER A 69 -13.16 -18.01 6.26
N PHE A 70 -13.85 -17.17 5.50
CA PHE A 70 -14.34 -15.87 5.94
C PHE A 70 -15.87 -15.87 5.86
N SER A 71 -16.53 -15.64 6.99
CA SER A 71 -18.00 -15.59 7.11
C SER A 71 -18.73 -16.72 6.36
N PRO A 72 -18.43 -18.00 6.64
CA PRO A 72 -18.90 -19.14 5.83
C PRO A 72 -20.43 -19.28 5.79
N GLN A 73 -21.15 -18.69 6.75
CA GLN A 73 -22.61 -18.68 6.79
C GLN A 73 -23.22 -17.91 5.61
N ALA A 74 -22.44 -17.07 4.94
CA ALA A 74 -22.83 -16.30 3.76
C ALA A 74 -22.39 -16.95 2.43
N GLY A 75 -21.86 -18.19 2.48
CA GLY A 75 -21.44 -18.96 1.29
C GLY A 75 -19.95 -18.83 0.96
N VAL A 76 -19.45 -19.75 0.12
CA VAL A 76 -18.02 -19.85 -0.23
C VAL A 76 -17.49 -18.59 -0.94
N GLY A 77 -18.39 -17.86 -1.64
CA GLY A 77 -18.04 -16.65 -2.38
C GLY A 77 -17.39 -15.56 -1.53
N ILE A 78 -17.78 -15.41 -0.26
CA ILE A 78 -17.17 -14.42 0.64
C ILE A 78 -15.70 -14.74 0.92
N THR A 79 -15.38 -16.02 1.09
CA THR A 79 -14.00 -16.47 1.25
C THR A 79 -13.20 -16.20 -0.02
N ALA A 80 -13.76 -16.47 -1.19
CA ALA A 80 -13.12 -16.19 -2.47
C ALA A 80 -12.86 -14.69 -2.72
N ILE A 81 -13.78 -13.80 -2.31
CA ILE A 81 -13.57 -12.34 -2.36
C ILE A 81 -12.42 -11.93 -1.45
N ALA A 82 -12.43 -12.38 -0.19
CA ALA A 82 -11.38 -12.02 0.77
C ALA A 82 -10.00 -12.48 0.31
N VAL A 83 -9.88 -13.73 -0.17
CA VAL A 83 -8.64 -14.28 -0.71
C VAL A 83 -8.18 -13.51 -1.95
N SER A 84 -9.11 -13.15 -2.85
CA SER A 84 -8.79 -12.33 -4.04
C SER A 84 -8.23 -10.98 -3.63
N ALA A 85 -8.83 -10.30 -2.65
CA ALA A 85 -8.34 -9.01 -2.15
C ALA A 85 -6.94 -9.13 -1.54
N LEU A 86 -6.64 -10.19 -0.79
CA LEU A 86 -5.29 -10.44 -0.25
C LEU A 86 -4.26 -10.63 -1.37
N LEU A 87 -4.60 -11.40 -2.40
CA LEU A 87 -3.76 -11.57 -3.59
C LEU A 87 -3.61 -10.26 -4.39
N GLU A 88 -4.64 -9.42 -4.45
CA GLU A 88 -4.58 -8.08 -5.06
C GLU A 88 -3.62 -7.15 -4.36
N GLN A 89 -3.53 -7.23 -3.04
CA GLN A 89 -2.59 -6.47 -2.24
C GLN A 89 -1.19 -7.10 -2.16
N GLY A 90 -0.91 -8.10 -3.01
CA GLY A 90 0.44 -8.65 -3.20
C GLY A 90 0.85 -9.70 -2.18
N LEU A 91 -0.06 -10.22 -1.35
CA LEU A 91 0.28 -11.37 -0.51
C LEU A 91 0.59 -12.58 -1.41
N PRO A 92 1.68 -13.31 -1.13
CA PRO A 92 2.06 -14.44 -1.97
C PRO A 92 1.05 -15.59 -1.80
N VAL A 93 0.90 -16.41 -2.83
CA VAL A 93 -0.04 -17.55 -2.84
C VAL A 93 0.22 -18.57 -1.72
N ASN A 94 1.47 -18.63 -1.24
CA ASN A 94 1.89 -19.51 -0.14
C ASN A 94 1.70 -18.88 1.26
N HIS A 95 1.28 -17.61 1.35
CA HIS A 95 0.98 -16.96 2.62
C HIS A 95 -0.07 -17.80 3.37
N PRO A 96 0.10 -18.04 4.69
CA PRO A 96 -0.78 -18.96 5.43
C PRO A 96 -2.27 -18.69 5.25
N ALA A 97 -2.68 -17.42 5.33
CA ALA A 97 -4.09 -17.02 5.17
C ALA A 97 -4.63 -17.23 3.75
N VAL A 98 -3.80 -17.00 2.72
CA VAL A 98 -4.19 -17.22 1.31
C VAL A 98 -4.30 -18.71 1.05
N ARG A 99 -3.31 -19.49 1.49
CA ARG A 99 -3.26 -20.94 1.29
C ARG A 99 -4.44 -21.65 1.97
N SER A 100 -4.76 -21.30 3.22
CA SER A 100 -5.90 -21.90 3.93
C SER A 100 -7.25 -21.51 3.31
N GLY A 101 -7.38 -20.26 2.84
CA GLY A 101 -8.58 -19.80 2.14
C GLY A 101 -8.79 -20.50 0.81
N LEU A 102 -7.74 -20.67 -0.01
CA LEU A 102 -7.80 -21.46 -1.24
C LEU A 102 -8.20 -22.91 -0.95
N ALA A 103 -7.58 -23.54 0.05
CA ALA A 103 -7.93 -24.90 0.46
C ALA A 103 -9.40 -25.03 0.93
N PHE A 104 -9.97 -23.98 1.56
CA PHE A 104 -11.40 -23.96 1.89
C PHE A 104 -12.28 -23.93 0.63
N ILE A 105 -11.93 -23.10 -0.35
CA ILE A 105 -12.68 -22.96 -1.61
C ILE A 105 -12.60 -24.25 -2.43
N GLU A 106 -11.43 -24.90 -2.49
CA GLU A 106 -11.23 -26.18 -3.20
C GLU A 106 -12.14 -27.30 -2.66
N ARG A 107 -12.38 -27.34 -1.35
CA ARG A 107 -13.31 -28.32 -0.73
C ARG A 107 -14.78 -28.13 -1.15
N HIS A 108 -15.12 -27.01 -1.78
CA HIS A 108 -16.46 -26.71 -2.26
C HIS A 108 -16.64 -26.98 -3.76
N ILE A 109 -15.63 -27.55 -4.44
CA ILE A 109 -15.81 -28.07 -5.80
C ILE A 109 -16.81 -29.23 -5.76
N GLN A 110 -17.85 -29.11 -6.58
CA GLN A 110 -18.95 -30.05 -6.66
C GLN A 110 -18.73 -31.05 -7.81
N PRO A 111 -19.42 -32.21 -7.80
CA PRO A 111 -19.32 -33.20 -8.88
C PRO A 111 -19.72 -32.68 -10.27
N ASP A 112 -20.51 -31.61 -10.34
CA ASP A 112 -20.91 -30.94 -11.58
C ASP A 112 -19.87 -29.92 -12.09
N GLY A 113 -18.76 -29.74 -11.36
CA GLY A 113 -17.70 -28.77 -11.65
C GLY A 113 -17.97 -27.37 -11.11
N GLY A 114 -19.13 -27.11 -10.51
CA GLY A 114 -19.41 -25.85 -9.82
C GLY A 114 -18.64 -25.71 -8.51
N ILE A 115 -18.52 -24.49 -8.00
CA ILE A 115 -17.86 -24.20 -6.72
C ILE A 115 -18.84 -23.42 -5.86
N TYR A 116 -19.53 -24.12 -4.97
CA TYR A 116 -20.61 -23.54 -4.17
C TYR A 116 -20.91 -24.39 -2.93
N SER A 117 -21.57 -23.81 -1.94
CA SER A 117 -22.15 -24.60 -0.84
C SER A 117 -23.42 -25.34 -1.32
N PRO A 118 -23.64 -26.63 -0.98
CA PRO A 118 -24.73 -27.44 -1.54
C PRO A 118 -26.13 -26.80 -1.45
N ASP A 119 -26.39 -26.12 -0.33
CA ASP A 119 -27.66 -25.45 -0.01
C ASP A 119 -27.71 -23.98 -0.49
N SER A 120 -26.70 -23.52 -1.24
CA SER A 120 -26.64 -22.13 -1.72
C SER A 120 -27.72 -21.85 -2.76
N PHE A 121 -28.36 -20.68 -2.61
CA PHE A 121 -29.24 -20.10 -3.63
C PHE A 121 -28.47 -19.42 -4.78
N TYR A 122 -27.16 -19.19 -4.60
CA TYR A 122 -26.32 -18.36 -5.48
C TYR A 122 -25.18 -19.15 -6.13
N LYS A 123 -25.43 -20.42 -6.50
CA LYS A 123 -24.42 -21.38 -6.99
C LYS A 123 -23.56 -20.84 -8.14
N ASN A 124 -24.20 -20.24 -9.15
CA ASN A 124 -23.50 -19.65 -10.29
C ASN A 124 -22.63 -18.45 -9.88
N TYR A 125 -23.15 -17.60 -8.99
CA TYR A 125 -22.41 -16.44 -8.50
C TYR A 125 -21.18 -16.89 -7.70
N GLU A 126 -21.34 -17.82 -6.76
CA GLU A 126 -20.24 -18.38 -5.97
C GLU A 126 -19.17 -19.00 -6.88
N THR A 127 -19.60 -19.75 -7.89
CA THR A 127 -18.70 -20.38 -8.86
C THR A 127 -17.89 -19.33 -9.64
N CYS A 128 -18.53 -18.27 -10.16
CA CYS A 128 -17.84 -17.21 -10.89
C CYS A 128 -16.76 -16.52 -10.05
N ILE A 129 -17.09 -16.21 -8.79
CA ILE A 129 -16.14 -15.56 -7.88
C ILE A 129 -15.00 -16.51 -7.53
N ALA A 130 -15.28 -17.79 -7.29
CA ALA A 130 -14.25 -18.79 -7.00
C ALA A 130 -13.29 -19.00 -8.18
N ILE A 131 -13.79 -19.10 -9.41
CA ILE A 131 -12.95 -19.20 -10.62
C ILE A 131 -12.05 -17.96 -10.78
N THR A 132 -12.60 -16.76 -10.53
CA THR A 132 -11.83 -15.51 -10.57
C THR A 132 -10.69 -15.53 -9.54
N CYS A 133 -10.98 -16.00 -8.33
CA CYS A 133 -9.99 -16.19 -7.27
C CYS A 133 -8.89 -17.18 -7.68
N PHE A 134 -9.26 -18.36 -8.19
CA PHE A 134 -8.28 -19.36 -8.64
C PHE A 134 -7.42 -18.86 -9.80
N ASN A 135 -8.00 -18.19 -10.78
CA ASN A 135 -7.23 -17.58 -11.86
C ASN A 135 -6.20 -16.58 -11.32
N ARG A 136 -6.58 -15.78 -10.30
CA ARG A 136 -5.65 -14.86 -9.66
C ARG A 136 -4.53 -15.59 -8.92
N ALA A 137 -4.86 -16.67 -8.21
CA ALA A 137 -3.90 -17.51 -7.50
C ALA A 137 -3.00 -18.35 -8.43
N ASN A 138 -3.34 -18.51 -9.70
CA ASN A 138 -2.66 -19.39 -10.67
C ASN A 138 -1.36 -18.81 -11.27
N GLN A 139 -0.67 -17.88 -10.59
CA GLN A 139 0.55 -17.25 -11.13
C GLN A 139 1.69 -18.25 -11.33
N ASP A 140 1.69 -19.34 -10.55
CA ASP A 140 2.66 -20.45 -10.62
C ASP A 140 2.18 -21.62 -11.50
N GLY A 141 0.97 -21.53 -12.07
CA GLY A 141 0.39 -22.58 -12.89
C GLY A 141 -0.22 -23.77 -12.14
N ARG A 142 -0.49 -23.64 -10.84
CA ARG A 142 -1.07 -24.70 -10.01
C ARG A 142 -2.49 -25.19 -10.37
N TYR A 143 -3.23 -24.45 -11.19
CA TYR A 143 -4.59 -24.77 -11.63
C TYR A 143 -4.64 -24.95 -13.16
N LYS A 144 -3.75 -25.77 -13.72
CA LYS A 144 -3.62 -26.00 -15.18
C LYS A 144 -4.06 -27.38 -15.67
N ASP A 145 -4.37 -28.29 -14.74
CA ASP A 145 -4.80 -29.66 -15.02
C ASP A 145 -6.33 -29.76 -14.96
#